data_AF-X1QHP2-F1
#
_entry.id   AF-X1QHP2-F1
#
_cell.length_a   1.000
_cell.length_b   1.000
_cell.length_c   1.000
_cell.angle_alpha   90.00
_cell.angle_beta   90.00
_cell.angle_gamma   90.00
#
_symmetry.space_group_name_H-M   'P 1'
#
loop_
_entity.id
_entity.type
_entity.pdbx_description
1 polymer ?
#
loop_
_entity_poly.entity_id
_entity_poly.type
_entity_poly.pdbx_seq_one_letter_code
_entity_poly.pdbx_strand_id
1 'polypeptide(L)'
;MDLKKLEEIPKSYLKEILGSLSKLEKLKKIPFFTGIHFKDAERDLSRKIEGYKKVERDAKRVWKIVELSRDENRPQCLDYINGIFEDFVKLSGDRLTGEDRSIVAGLG
;
A
#
# COMPACT_ATOMS: atom_id res chain seq x y z
N MET A 1 -15.48 -25.75 4.70
CA MET A 1 -14.46 -24.75 4.32
C MET A 1 -14.93 -23.44 4.92
N ASP A 2 -14.21 -22.85 5.87
CA ASP A 2 -14.66 -21.61 6.52
C ASP A 2 -14.69 -20.46 5.51
N LEU A 3 -15.89 -20.05 5.10
CA LEU A 3 -16.13 -18.91 4.21
C LEU A 3 -15.44 -17.63 4.72
N LYS A 4 -15.26 -17.51 6.05
CA LYS A 4 -14.54 -16.40 6.71
C LYS A 4 -13.08 -16.27 6.29
N LYS A 5 -12.39 -17.36 5.94
CA LYS A 5 -10.98 -17.31 5.51
C LYS A 5 -10.82 -16.75 4.09
N LEU A 6 -11.90 -16.71 3.30
CA LEU A 6 -11.88 -16.18 1.93
C LEU A 6 -11.99 -14.66 1.88
N GLU A 7 -12.69 -14.04 2.84
CA GLU A 7 -12.88 -12.57 2.90
C GLU A 7 -11.57 -11.82 3.18
N GLU A 8 -10.63 -12.46 3.88
CA GLU A 8 -9.35 -11.85 4.23
C GLU A 8 -8.29 -11.91 3.10
N ILE A 9 -8.61 -12.53 1.98
CA ILE A 9 -7.67 -12.70 0.87
C ILE A 9 -7.70 -11.46 -0.04
N PRO A 10 -6.54 -10.85 -0.35
CA PRO A 10 -6.51 -9.74 -1.30
C PRO A 10 -7.07 -10.16 -2.65
N LYS A 11 -7.97 -9.34 -3.22
CA LYS A 11 -8.67 -9.62 -4.49
C LYS A 11 -7.70 -9.94 -5.63
N SER A 12 -6.53 -9.29 -5.65
CA SER A 12 -5.46 -9.47 -6.62
C SER A 12 -4.92 -10.91 -6.68
N TYR A 13 -4.90 -11.62 -5.55
CA TYR A 13 -4.36 -12.99 -5.44
C TYR A 13 -5.46 -14.06 -5.29
N LEU A 14 -6.73 -13.66 -5.26
CA LEU A 14 -7.87 -14.53 -5.01
C LEU A 14 -7.94 -15.69 -6.00
N LYS A 15 -7.78 -15.41 -7.30
CA LYS A 15 -7.85 -16.44 -8.37
C LYS A 15 -6.77 -17.52 -8.20
N GLU A 16 -5.56 -17.10 -7.86
CA GLU A 16 -4.41 -18.01 -7.69
C GLU A 16 -4.57 -18.92 -6.47
N ILE A 17 -5.00 -18.35 -5.33
CA ILE A 17 -5.22 -19.09 -4.10
C ILE A 17 -6.39 -20.08 -4.26
N LEU A 18 -7.48 -19.64 -4.89
CA LEU A 18 -8.66 -20.47 -5.12
C LEU A 18 -8.35 -21.64 -6.08
N GLY A 19 -7.50 -21.40 -7.09
CA GLY A 19 -6.95 -22.46 -7.94
C GLY A 19 -6.11 -23.48 -7.16
N SER A 20 -5.23 -23.00 -6.28
CA SER A 20 -4.39 -23.86 -5.43
C SER A 20 -5.20 -24.69 -4.44
N LEU A 21 -6.23 -24.09 -3.83
CA LEU A 21 -7.18 -24.77 -2.94
C LEU A 21 -7.98 -25.84 -3.67
N SER A 22 -8.53 -25.52 -4.86
CA SER A 22 -9.26 -26.50 -5.67
C SER A 22 -8.38 -27.68 -6.06
N LYS A 23 -7.10 -27.45 -6.39
CA LYS A 23 -6.14 -28.51 -6.71
C LYS A 23 -5.88 -29.42 -5.50
N LEU A 24 -5.68 -28.84 -4.31
CA LEU A 24 -5.53 -29.61 -3.07
C LEU A 24 -6.77 -30.44 -2.75
N GLU A 25 -7.96 -29.88 -2.93
CA GLU A 25 -9.22 -30.58 -2.65
C GLU A 25 -9.44 -31.75 -3.62
N LYS A 26 -9.12 -31.56 -4.90
CA LYS A 26 -9.16 -32.64 -5.91
C LYS A 26 -8.22 -33.78 -5.53
N LEU A 27 -6.99 -33.47 -5.11
CA LEU A 27 -6.01 -34.48 -4.70
C LEU A 27 -6.47 -35.29 -3.49
N LYS A 28 -7.10 -34.63 -2.50
CA LYS A 28 -7.67 -35.32 -1.32
C LYS A 28 -8.82 -36.27 -1.63
N LYS A 29 -9.58 -36.02 -2.71
CA LYS A 29 -10.72 -36.86 -3.12
C LYS A 29 -10.30 -38.13 -3.88
N ILE A 30 -9.03 -38.26 -4.26
CA ILE A 30 -8.54 -39.43 -5.00
C ILE A 30 -8.36 -40.59 -4.01
N PRO A 31 -9.00 -41.75 -4.22
CA PRO A 31 -8.96 -42.89 -3.29
C PRO A 31 -7.57 -43.50 -3.12
N PHE A 32 -6.63 -43.25 -4.04
CA PHE A 32 -5.23 -43.68 -3.91
C PHE A 32 -4.42 -42.88 -2.87
N PHE A 33 -4.88 -41.68 -2.51
CA PHE A 33 -4.19 -40.78 -1.57
C PHE A 33 -4.78 -40.84 -0.16
N THR A 34 -5.73 -41.73 0.13
CA THR A 34 -6.30 -41.93 1.46
C THR A 34 -5.25 -42.52 2.41
N GLY A 35 -4.58 -41.65 3.17
CA GLY A 35 -3.49 -42.01 4.08
C GLY A 35 -2.26 -41.11 3.95
N ILE A 36 -2.16 -40.31 2.87
CA ILE A 36 -1.08 -39.36 2.68
C ILE A 36 -1.42 -38.05 3.40
N HIS A 37 -0.53 -37.59 4.28
CA HIS A 37 -0.69 -36.33 4.99
C HIS A 37 -0.26 -35.15 4.09
N PHE A 38 -1.21 -34.31 3.68
CA PHE A 38 -0.94 -33.09 2.91
C PHE A 38 -0.53 -31.88 3.77
N LYS A 39 -0.07 -32.12 5.00
CA LYS A 39 0.16 -31.07 6.01
C LYS A 39 1.23 -30.07 5.58
N ASP A 40 2.27 -30.53 4.88
CA ASP A 40 3.32 -29.64 4.35
C ASP A 40 2.80 -28.73 3.23
N ALA A 41 2.00 -29.28 2.31
CA ALA A 41 1.41 -28.50 1.22
C ALA A 41 0.41 -27.45 1.75
N GLU A 42 -0.37 -27.78 2.78
CA GLU A 42 -1.24 -26.82 3.47
C GLU A 42 -0.46 -25.71 4.16
N ARG A 43 0.68 -26.06 4.79
CA ARG A 43 1.57 -25.10 5.43
C ARG A 43 2.17 -24.13 4.42
N ASP A 44 2.63 -24.63 3.28
CA ASP A 44 3.24 -23.79 2.24
C ASP A 44 2.21 -22.87 1.58
N LEU A 45 0.99 -23.37 1.34
CA LEU A 45 -0.10 -22.53 0.87
C LEU A 45 -0.46 -21.44 1.89
N SER A 46 -0.47 -21.78 3.19
CA SER A 46 -0.73 -20.81 4.26
C SER A 46 0.35 -19.73 4.33
N ARG A 47 1.63 -20.10 4.19
CA ARG A 47 2.75 -19.14 4.11
C ARG A 47 2.61 -18.20 2.93
N LYS A 48 2.21 -18.74 1.77
CA LYS A 48 2.01 -17.96 0.55
C LYS A 48 0.88 -16.93 0.71
N ILE A 49 -0.23 -17.33 1.33
CA ILE A 49 -1.34 -16.43 1.67
C ILE A 49 -0.88 -15.30 2.61
N GLU A 50 -0.12 -15.62 3.66
CA GLU A 50 0.38 -14.60 4.59
C GLU A 50 1.35 -13.62 3.90
N GLY A 51 2.19 -14.13 2.99
CA GLY A 51 3.06 -13.29 2.15
C GLY A 51 2.27 -12.28 1.33
N TYR A 52 1.20 -12.71 0.67
CA TYR A 52 0.33 -11.82 -0.10
C TYR A 52 -0.41 -10.80 0.76
N LYS A 53 -0.90 -11.21 1.94
CA LYS A 53 -1.51 -10.29 2.91
C LYS A 53 -0.53 -9.19 3.34
N LYS A 54 0.74 -9.55 3.55
CA LYS A 54 1.79 -8.57 3.90
C LYS A 54 2.01 -7.55 2.78
N VAL A 55 2.20 -8.02 1.54
CA VAL A 55 2.41 -7.13 0.38
C VAL A 55 1.26 -6.16 0.20
N GLU A 56 0.02 -6.62 0.30
CA GLU A 56 -1.17 -5.78 0.17
C GLU A 56 -1.25 -4.72 1.30
N ARG A 57 -0.95 -5.11 2.54
CA ARG A 57 -0.90 -4.17 3.68
C ARG A 57 0.15 -3.09 3.44
N ASP A 58 1.33 -3.48 2.99
CA ASP A 58 2.41 -2.54 2.71
C ASP A 58 2.03 -1.59 1.57
N ALA A 59 1.43 -2.09 0.49
CA ALA A 59 0.92 -1.27 -0.61
C ALA A 59 -0.14 -0.26 -0.15
N LYS A 60 -1.11 -0.69 0.66
CA LYS A 60 -2.13 0.21 1.25
C LYS A 60 -1.50 1.28 2.12
N ARG A 61 -0.49 0.92 2.93
CA ARG A 61 0.25 1.88 3.76
C ARG A 61 0.96 2.92 2.90
N VAL A 62 1.65 2.51 1.84
CA VAL A 62 2.33 3.43 0.91
C VAL A 62 1.33 4.37 0.26
N TRP A 63 0.20 3.84 -0.22
CA TRP A 63 -0.84 4.67 -0.84
C TRP A 63 -1.44 5.67 0.16
N LYS A 64 -1.62 5.27 1.42
CA LYS A 64 -2.10 6.18 2.46
C LYS A 64 -1.14 7.34 2.72
N ILE A 65 0.17 7.10 2.66
CA ILE A 65 1.19 8.17 2.77
C ILE A 65 1.08 9.13 1.58
N VAL A 66 0.87 8.61 0.36
CA VAL A 66 0.68 9.42 -0.84
C VAL A 66 -0.59 10.28 -0.73
N GLU A 67 -1.69 9.71 -0.25
CA GLU A 67 -2.93 10.44 -0.01
C GLU A 67 -2.71 11.58 1.00
N LEU A 68 -2.08 11.30 2.15
CA LEU A 68 -1.74 12.32 3.15
C LEU A 68 -0.82 13.42 2.59
N SER A 69 0.11 13.07 1.71
CA SER A 69 1.00 14.06 1.08
C SER A 69 0.28 15.03 0.15
N ARG A 70 -0.92 14.65 -0.31
CA ARG A 70 -1.79 15.43 -1.21
C ARG A 70 -3.05 15.95 -0.51
N ASP A 71 -3.11 15.84 0.82
CA ASP A 71 -4.24 16.35 1.60
C ASP A 71 -4.37 17.86 1.38
N GLU A 72 -5.59 18.34 1.18
CA GLU A 72 -5.87 19.76 0.94
C GLU A 72 -5.53 20.62 2.16
N ASN A 73 -5.58 20.05 3.36
CA ASN A 73 -5.24 20.74 4.61
C ASN A 73 -3.76 20.64 4.96
N ARG A 74 -2.93 20.05 4.08
CA ARG A 74 -1.49 19.95 4.32
C ARG A 74 -0.88 21.36 4.36
N PRO A 75 -0.17 21.74 5.44
CA PRO A 75 0.48 23.04 5.54
C PRO A 75 1.41 23.27 4.34
N GLN A 76 1.28 24.45 3.74
CA GLN A 76 2.02 24.90 2.58
C GLN A 76 3.28 25.67 3.00
N CYS A 77 4.11 26.03 2.01
CA CYS A 77 5.39 26.70 2.23
C CYS A 77 5.25 27.94 3.14
N LEU A 78 4.24 28.79 2.89
CA LEU A 78 4.02 30.01 3.67
C LEU A 78 3.64 29.73 5.14
N ASP A 79 2.92 28.64 5.42
CA ASP A 79 2.57 28.27 6.79
C ASP A 79 3.83 27.97 7.62
N TYR A 80 4.80 27.29 7.02
CA TYR A 80 6.10 27.06 7.66
C TYR A 80 6.92 28.33 7.80
N ILE A 81 6.97 29.17 6.75
CA ILE A 81 7.70 30.45 6.81
C ILE A 81 7.17 31.31 7.96
N ASN A 82 5.85 31.48 8.05
CA ASN A 82 5.20 32.29 9.09
C ASN A 82 5.33 31.68 10.50
N GLY A 83 5.55 30.36 10.60
CA GLY A 83 5.75 29.68 11.88
C GLY A 83 7.21 29.65 12.35
N ILE A 84 8.18 29.92 11.46
CA ILE A 84 9.61 29.80 11.72
C ILE A 84 10.31 31.17 11.76
N PHE A 85 9.91 32.10 10.90
CA PHE A 85 10.54 33.42 10.75
C PHE A 85 9.58 34.53 11.20
N GLU A 86 10.10 35.55 11.89
CA GLU A 86 9.28 36.68 12.35
C GLU A 86 9.19 37.79 11.29
N ASP A 87 10.31 38.15 10.64
CA ASP A 87 10.40 39.26 9.68
C ASP A 87 10.79 38.79 8.27
N PHE A 88 10.04 37.85 7.71
CA PHE A 88 10.30 37.34 6.36
C PHE A 88 9.98 38.38 5.27
N VAL A 89 11.02 38.86 4.59
CA VAL A 89 10.97 39.73 3.42
C VAL A 89 11.00 38.90 2.14
N LYS A 90 9.85 38.80 1.45
CA LYS A 90 9.74 38.10 0.16
C LYS A 90 10.57 38.82 -0.93
N LEU A 91 11.31 38.04 -1.70
CA LEU A 91 12.00 38.47 -2.91
C LEU A 91 11.24 37.94 -4.14
N SER A 92 11.05 38.80 -5.14
CA SER A 92 10.22 38.51 -6.32
C SER A 92 10.99 38.72 -7.62
N GLY A 93 10.69 37.88 -8.61
CA GLY A 93 11.15 38.02 -9.99
C GLY A 93 12.44 37.27 -10.35
N ASP A 94 12.53 36.83 -11.60
CA ASP A 94 13.70 36.18 -12.20
C ASP A 94 14.67 37.17 -12.90
N ARG A 95 14.34 38.47 -12.88
CA ARG A 95 15.01 39.58 -13.59
C ARG A 95 15.03 39.46 -15.12
N LEU A 96 14.29 38.53 -15.70
CA LEU A 96 14.24 38.32 -17.15
C LEU A 96 12.81 38.43 -17.68
N THR A 97 11.88 37.69 -17.11
CA THR A 97 10.51 37.55 -17.62
C THR A 97 9.49 38.07 -16.62
N GLY A 98 9.59 37.66 -15.36
CA GLY A 98 8.58 38.00 -14.36
C GLY A 98 8.67 37.17 -13.10
N GLU A 99 7.64 37.32 -12.25
CA GLU A 99 7.51 36.59 -10.99
C GLU A 99 6.64 35.35 -11.16
N ASP A 100 7.19 34.17 -10.85
CA ASP A 100 6.42 32.93 -10.75
C ASP A 100 5.73 32.85 -9.38
N ARG A 101 4.40 32.83 -9.39
CA ARG A 101 3.58 32.75 -8.16
C ARG A 101 3.67 31.41 -7.45
N SER A 102 4.17 30.37 -8.13
CA SER A 102 4.35 29.02 -7.58
C SER A 102 5.61 28.91 -6.71
N ILE A 103 6.51 29.90 -6.80
CA ILE A 103 7.78 29.93 -6.08
C ILE A 103 7.73 31.05 -5.03
N VAL A 104 8.10 30.72 -3.80
CA VAL A 104 8.26 31.68 -2.70
C VAL A 104 9.70 31.64 -2.22
N ALA A 105 10.35 32.80 -2.21
CA ALA A 105 11.72 32.99 -1.73
C ALA A 105 11.85 34.35 -1.04
N GLY A 106 12.83 34.50 -0.14
CA GLY A 106 12.99 35.71 0.65
C GLY A 106 14.12 35.63 1.67
N LEU A 107 14.26 36.67 2.49
CA LEU A 107 15.18 36.75 3.62
C LEU A 107 14.36 36.88 4.90
N GLY A 108 14.75 36.21 5.99
CA GLY A 108 14.06 36.26 7.27
C GLY A 108 14.92 35.67 8.38
#